data_AF-A0A067HFK2-F1
#
_entry.id   AF-A0A067HFK2-F1
#
_cell.length_a   1.000
_cell.length_b   1.000
_cell.length_c   1.000
_cell.angle_alpha   90.00
_cell.angle_beta   90.00
_cell.angle_gamma   90.00
#
_symmetry.space_group_name_H-M   'P 1'
#
loop_
_entity.id
_entity.type
_entity.pdbx_description
1 polymer ?
#
loop_
_entity_poly.entity_id
_entity_poly.type
_entity_poly.pdbx_seq_one_letter_code
_entity_poly.pdbx_strand_id
1 'polypeptide(L)'
;QAAIRDDDEWYFFSEHNKKYANSARTERTTRAGHWKVTGKDRQIWDKNRKEVIGVKKNLVFYEGRGSNAVKTSWVIHEYHSNNASAYQAFSYFTFVFS
;
A
#
# COMPACT_ATOMS: atom_id res chain seq x y z
N GLN A 1 -19.03 -25.72 -9.88
CA GLN A 1 -17.81 -25.28 -9.16
C GLN A 1 -17.26 -24.06 -9.88
N ALA A 2 -17.14 -22.92 -9.21
CA ALA A 2 -16.43 -21.75 -9.77
C ALA A 2 -15.06 -21.70 -9.08
N ALA A 3 -14.01 -21.96 -9.84
CA ALA A 3 -12.65 -21.69 -9.42
C ALA A 3 -12.48 -20.17 -9.36
N ILE A 4 -12.18 -19.63 -8.18
CA ILE A 4 -11.73 -18.25 -8.06
C ILE A 4 -10.37 -18.21 -8.75
N ARG A 5 -10.28 -17.50 -9.88
CA ARG A 5 -9.02 -17.29 -10.59
C ARG A 5 -8.15 -16.39 -9.71
N ASP A 6 -7.06 -16.94 -9.20
CA ASP A 6 -6.07 -16.26 -8.34
C ASP A 6 -5.01 -15.50 -9.18
N ASP A 7 -5.26 -15.32 -10.49
CA ASP A 7 -4.29 -14.81 -11.47
C ASP A 7 -4.24 -13.26 -11.54
N ASP A 8 -5.11 -12.56 -10.81
CA ASP A 8 -5.27 -11.10 -10.89
C ASP A 8 -4.65 -10.36 -9.70
N GLU A 9 -3.78 -10.99 -8.90
CA GLU A 9 -3.09 -10.32 -7.78
C GLU A 9 -1.58 -10.48 -7.81
N TRP A 10 -0.87 -9.37 -7.58
CA TRP A 10 0.59 -9.33 -7.64
C TRP A 10 1.18 -8.73 -6.36
N TYR A 11 2.34 -9.24 -5.99
CA TYR A 11 2.98 -8.96 -4.71
C TYR A 11 4.41 -8.50 -4.96
N PHE A 12 4.79 -7.39 -4.33
CA PHE A 12 6.11 -6.81 -4.47
C PHE A 12 6.67 -6.42 -3.10
N PHE A 13 7.99 -6.48 -2.97
CA PHE A 13 8.71 -5.88 -1.85
C PHE A 13 9.39 -4.61 -2.34
N SER A 14 9.28 -3.52 -1.59
CA SER A 14 9.93 -2.26 -1.94
C SER A 14 10.37 -1.52 -0.69
N GLU A 15 11.43 -0.73 -0.82
CA GLU A 15 11.89 0.09 0.29
C GLU A 15 10.89 1.21 0.60
N HIS A 16 10.82 1.62 1.86
CA HIS A 16 9.93 2.70 2.30
C HIS A 16 10.45 4.05 1.79
N ASN A 17 9.96 4.49 0.62
CA ASN A 17 10.36 5.78 0.07
C ASN A 17 9.69 6.94 0.84
N LYS A 18 10.44 7.54 1.78
CA LYS A 18 10.00 8.72 2.53
C LYS A 18 10.10 9.96 1.65
N LYS A 19 9.00 10.72 1.56
CA LYS A 19 8.96 11.99 0.82
C LYS A 19 9.94 13.04 1.40
N TYR A 20 10.25 12.94 2.69
CA TYR A 20 11.27 13.75 3.37
C TYR A 20 11.97 12.92 4.44
N ALA A 21 13.25 13.17 4.72
CA ALA A 21 14.04 12.44 5.72
C ALA A 21 13.36 12.33 7.10
N ASN A 22 12.61 13.36 7.50
CA ASN A 22 11.92 13.45 8.79
C ASN A 22 10.39 13.24 8.70
N SER A 23 9.85 12.86 7.54
CA SER A 23 8.41 12.68 7.36
C SER A 23 8.04 11.21 7.25
N ALA A 24 7.02 10.81 7.99
CA ALA A 24 6.34 9.52 7.81
C ALA A 24 5.49 9.47 6.52
N ARG A 25 5.49 10.54 5.72
CA ARG A 25 4.73 10.60 4.48
C ARG A 25 5.51 9.94 3.35
N THR A 26 4.98 8.83 2.86
CA THR A 26 5.48 8.14 1.66
C THR A 26 5.22 8.98 0.40
N GLU A 27 6.18 9.05 -0.52
CA GLU A 27 5.93 9.61 -1.84
C GLU A 27 5.05 8.66 -2.65
N ARG A 28 3.94 9.21 -3.17
CA ARG A 28 2.88 8.44 -3.84
C ARG A 28 2.58 8.99 -5.23
N THR A 29 3.46 9.82 -5.76
CA THR A 29 3.32 10.43 -7.08
C THR A 29 4.14 9.62 -8.08
N THR A 30 3.56 9.32 -9.23
CA THR A 30 4.26 8.73 -10.37
C THR A 30 4.29 9.75 -11.51
N ARG A 31 5.00 9.45 -12.60
CA ARG A 31 5.00 10.32 -13.79
C ARG A 31 3.58 10.53 -14.35
N ALA A 32 2.75 9.48 -14.31
CA ALA A 32 1.42 9.44 -14.90
C ALA A 32 0.29 9.91 -13.96
N GLY A 33 0.51 9.94 -12.65
CA GLY A 33 -0.56 10.24 -11.71
C GLY A 33 -0.11 10.15 -10.25
N HIS A 34 -1.05 9.84 -9.36
CA HIS A 34 -0.77 9.74 -7.93
C HIS A 34 -1.68 8.76 -7.20
N TRP A 35 -1.17 8.14 -6.14
CA TRP A 35 -1.90 7.23 -5.28
C TRP A 35 -2.48 7.98 -4.07
N LYS A 36 -3.76 7.77 -3.81
CA LYS A 36 -4.48 8.38 -2.69
C LYS A 36 -4.98 7.30 -1.74
N VAL A 37 -4.71 7.47 -0.45
CA VAL A 37 -5.26 6.59 0.59
C VAL A 37 -6.78 6.68 0.57
N THR A 38 -7.43 5.53 0.59
CA THR A 38 -8.87 5.36 0.65
C THR A 38 -9.27 4.53 1.87
N GLY A 39 -10.39 4.90 2.48
CA GLY A 39 -10.90 4.23 3.68
C GLY A 39 -10.02 4.43 4.91
N LYS A 40 -10.34 3.65 5.96
CA LYS A 40 -9.61 3.65 7.22
C LYS A 40 -8.52 2.58 7.21
N ASP A 41 -7.36 2.92 7.74
CA ASP A 41 -6.26 1.98 8.00
C ASP A 41 -6.75 0.77 8.82
N ARG A 42 -6.28 -0.42 8.45
CA ARG A 42 -6.61 -1.67 9.16
C ARG A 42 -5.39 -2.19 9.90
N GLN A 43 -5.55 -2.45 11.19
CA GLN A 43 -4.53 -3.15 11.98
C GLN A 43 -4.46 -4.63 11.58
N ILE A 44 -3.25 -5.15 11.49
CA ILE A 44 -2.98 -6.57 11.22
C ILE A 44 -2.61 -7.21 12.55
N TRP A 45 -3.40 -8.19 12.96
CA TRP A 45 -3.25 -8.88 14.24
C TRP A 45 -2.63 -10.26 14.03
N ASP A 46 -1.65 -10.61 14.88
CA ASP A 46 -1.22 -11.99 15.03
C ASP A 46 -2.33 -12.78 15.72
N LYS A 47 -2.82 -13.83 15.06
CA LYS A 47 -3.94 -14.66 15.54
C LYS A 47 -3.62 -15.38 16.86
N ASN A 48 -2.35 -15.72 17.08
CA ASN A 48 -1.92 -16.51 18.23
C ASN A 48 -1.52 -15.61 19.40
N ARG A 49 -0.79 -14.52 19.11
CA ARG A 49 -0.20 -13.63 20.13
C ARG A 49 -1.11 -12.50 20.57
N LYS A 50 -2.24 -12.28 19.86
CA LYS A 50 -3.16 -11.15 20.11
C LYS A 50 -2.44 -9.79 20.12
N GLU A 51 -1.42 -9.65 19.28
CA GLU A 51 -0.62 -8.44 19.15
C GLU A 51 -0.78 -7.83 17.75
N VAL A 52 -0.65 -6.51 17.63
CA VAL A 52 -0.68 -5.82 16.34
C VAL A 52 0.70 -5.89 15.71
N ILE A 53 0.83 -6.69 14.65
CA ILE A 53 2.08 -6.90 13.93
C ILE A 53 2.27 -5.93 12.76
N GLY A 54 1.24 -5.16 12.40
CA GLY A 54 1.35 -4.20 11.32
C GLY A 54 0.08 -3.43 11.01
N VAL A 55 0.12 -2.69 9.91
CA VAL A 55 -0.99 -1.89 9.37
C VAL A 55 -1.11 -2.12 7.87
N LYS A 56 -2.35 -2.34 7.40
CA LYS A 56 -2.73 -2.35 5.98
C LYS A 56 -3.41 -1.01 5.62
N LYS A 57 -2.90 -0.34 4.60
CA LYS A 57 -3.51 0.84 3.97
C LYS A 57 -4.03 0.45 2.59
N ASN A 58 -5.13 1.04 2.17
CA ASN A 58 -5.69 0.84 0.82
C ASN A 58 -5.55 2.15 0.05
N LEU A 59 -5.07 2.09 -1.18
CA LEU A 59 -4.83 3.25 -2.01
C LEU A 59 -5.49 3.04 -3.38
N VAL A 60 -5.96 4.12 -3.98
CA VAL A 60 -6.48 4.14 -5.35
C VAL A 60 -5.62 5.06 -6.19
N PHE A 61 -5.33 4.66 -7.42
CA PHE A 61 -4.60 5.51 -8.36
C PHE A 61 -5.54 6.52 -9.03
N TYR A 62 -5.06 7.75 -9.12
CA TYR A 62 -5.64 8.81 -9.90
C TYR A 62 -4.68 9.15 -11.03
N GLU A 63 -5.13 8.97 -12.27
CA GLU A 63 -4.37 9.30 -13.47
C GLU A 63 -4.47 10.80 -13.77
N GLY A 64 -3.37 11.42 -14.19
CA GLY A 64 -3.29 12.85 -14.44
C GLY A 64 -2.92 13.69 -13.22
N ARG A 65 -3.05 15.02 -13.35
CA ARG A 65 -2.58 16.00 -12.36
C ARG A 65 -3.65 17.03 -12.02
N GLY A 66 -3.59 17.54 -10.79
CA GLY A 66 -4.46 18.61 -10.32
C GLY A 66 -5.93 18.19 -10.23
N SER A 67 -6.82 19.16 -10.43
CA SER A 67 -8.28 18.96 -10.36
C SER A 67 -8.84 18.02 -11.42
N ASN A 68 -8.11 17.81 -12.51
CA ASN A 68 -8.56 16.99 -13.65
C ASN A 68 -8.13 15.52 -13.51
N ALA A 69 -7.52 15.13 -12.40
CA ALA A 69 -7.08 13.77 -12.20
C ALA A 69 -8.28 12.81 -12.09
N VAL A 70 -8.27 11.72 -12.85
CA VAL A 70 -9.38 10.77 -12.96
C VAL A 70 -9.10 9.57 -12.08
N LYS A 71 -10.08 9.19 -11.25
CA LYS A 71 -10.00 7.97 -10.43
C LYS A 71 -10.01 6.75 -11.34
N THR A 72 -9.08 5.83 -11.12
CA THR A 72 -8.99 4.57 -11.87
C THR A 72 -9.49 3.38 -11.03
N SER A 73 -9.54 2.20 -11.65
CA SER A 73 -9.79 0.90 -10.99
C SER A 73 -8.57 0.38 -10.21
N TRP A 74 -7.37 0.92 -10.47
CA TRP A 74 -6.14 0.42 -9.86
C TRP A 74 -6.12 0.64 -8.34
N VAL A 75 -5.90 -0.46 -7.61
CA VAL A 75 -5.83 -0.47 -6.15
C VAL A 75 -4.47 -1.00 -5.69
N ILE A 76 -3.95 -0.38 -4.64
CA ILE A 76 -2.77 -0.87 -3.90
C ILE A 76 -3.19 -1.18 -2.47
N HIS A 77 -2.62 -2.26 -1.94
CA HIS A 77 -2.66 -2.58 -0.53
C HIS A 77 -1.25 -2.44 0.06
N GLU A 78 -0.97 -1.34 0.77
CA GLU A 78 0.32 -1.16 1.45
C GLU A 78 0.28 -1.85 2.81
N TYR A 79 1.25 -2.72 3.10
CA TYR A 79 1.38 -3.40 4.38
C TYR A 79 2.68 -2.96 5.06
N HIS A 80 2.57 -2.45 6.28
CA HIS A 80 3.70 -2.01 7.09
C HIS A 80 3.80 -2.87 8.35
N SER A 81 4.99 -3.41 8.62
CA SER A 81 5.28 -4.16 9.84
C SER A 81 5.60 -3.20 11.00
N ASN A 82 5.14 -3.53 12.20
CA ASN A 82 5.38 -2.75 13.42
C ASN A 82 6.69 -3.10 14.13
N ASN A 83 7.43 -4.12 13.65
CA ASN A 83 8.58 -4.64 14.39
C ASN A 83 9.75 -3.63 14.42
N ALA A 84 10.18 -3.23 15.62
CA ALA A 84 11.14 -2.14 15.86
C ALA A 84 12.61 -2.48 15.52
N SER A 85 12.89 -3.67 15.00
CA SER A 85 14.24 -4.07 14.55
C SER A 85 14.62 -3.37 13.24
N ALA A 86 15.93 -3.19 12.98
CA ALA A 86 16.56 -2.48 11.87
C ALA A 86 16.09 -2.82 10.42
N TYR A 87 15.15 -3.74 10.25
CA TYR A 87 14.45 -4.11 9.01
C TYR A 87 13.31 -3.16 8.61
N GLN A 88 13.14 -2.01 9.29
CA GLN A 88 12.18 -0.95 8.91
C GLN A 88 12.37 -0.40 7.48
N ALA A 89 13.49 -0.72 6.82
CA ALA A 89 13.77 -0.32 5.45
C ALA A 89 12.83 -0.97 4.41
N PHE A 90 12.32 -2.18 4.68
CA PHE A 90 11.50 -2.92 3.72
C PHE A 90 10.02 -2.84 4.10
N SER A 91 9.28 -2.00 3.37
CA SER A 91 7.82 -2.00 3.45
C SER A 91 7.26 -2.96 2.40
N TYR A 92 6.20 -3.67 2.74
CA TYR A 92 5.52 -4.52 1.77
C TYR A 92 4.59 -3.61 0.96
N PHE A 93 4.96 -3.31 -0.29
CA PHE A 93 4.10 -2.58 -1.22
C PHE A 93 3.37 -3.62 -2.09
N THR A 94 2.11 -3.90 -1.81
CA THR A 94 1.32 -4.79 -2.67
C THR A 94 0.70 -3.97 -3.80
N PHE A 95 1.16 -4.18 -5.03
CA PHE A 95 0.53 -3.63 -6.23
C PHE A 95 -0.41 -4.67 -6.85
N VAL A 96 -1.71 -4.40 -6.93
CA VAL A 96 -2.68 -5.35 -7.51
C VAL A 96 -3.61 -4.69 -8.54
N PHE A 97 -3.23 -4.85 -9.81
CA PHE A 97 -3.98 -5.22 -11.03
C PHE A 97 -5.26 -4.48 -11.49
N SER A 98 -5.60 -4.70 -12.77
CA SER A 98 -6.26 -3.78 -13.74
C SER A 98 -7.64 -3.24 -13.36
#